data_AF-A0A7S4T1F4-F1
#
_entry.id   AF-A0A7S4T1F4-F1
#
_cell.length_a   1.000
_cell.length_b   1.000
_cell.length_c   1.000
_cell.angle_alpha   90.00
_cell.angle_beta   90.00
_cell.angle_gamma   90.00
#
_symmetry.space_group_name_H-M   'P 1'
#
loop_
_entity.id
_entity.type
_entity.pdbx_description
1 polymer ?
#
loop_
_entity_poly.entity_id
_entity_poly.type
_entity_poly.pdbx_seq_one_letter_code
_entity_poly.pdbx_strand_id
1 'polypeptide(L)'
;YPHIFSCGEWNESTKKELMFLYHRFMASLTESSNEAAGKTTLYLPVLNNDPPPDAESASLDREWVQQLEAIVIHWTRQIKRVLNNQDDKFDLDLSGPMEEIKFWRRRAENLAGISKQLLSNDVRHIVSILKKSNSVYLAPLEALRIE
;
A
#
# COMPACT_ATOMS: atom_id res chain seq x y z
N TYR A 1 -0.74 16.40 8.56
CA TYR A 1 -2.19 16.26 8.31
C TYR A 1 -2.73 17.53 7.65
N PRO A 2 -3.59 17.44 6.63
CA PRO A 2 -4.20 18.62 6.01
C PRO A 2 -5.02 19.46 7.01
N HIS A 3 -4.77 20.77 7.08
CA HIS A 3 -5.50 21.70 7.98
C HIS A 3 -7.02 21.76 7.74
N ILE A 4 -7.50 21.23 6.61
CA ILE A 4 -8.92 21.14 6.28
C ILE A 4 -9.69 20.25 7.27
N PHE A 5 -9.04 19.26 7.90
CA PHE A 5 -9.70 18.37 8.87
C PHE A 5 -9.84 18.99 10.27
N SER A 6 -9.11 20.06 10.56
CA SER A 6 -9.27 20.86 11.79
C SER A 6 -10.36 21.92 11.69
N CYS A 7 -11.04 22.04 10.54
CA CYS A 7 -12.15 22.98 10.39
C CYS A 7 -13.37 22.50 11.20
N GLY A 8 -13.85 23.36 12.12
CA GLY A 8 -14.86 23.01 13.13
C GLY A 8 -16.28 22.78 12.62
N GLU A 9 -16.55 22.96 11.33
CA GLU A 9 -17.91 22.99 10.78
C GLU A 9 -18.38 21.67 10.16
N TRP A 10 -17.49 20.66 10.05
CA TRP A 10 -17.81 19.43 9.34
C TRP A 10 -18.33 18.36 10.29
N ASN A 11 -19.45 17.74 9.92
CA ASN A 11 -19.96 16.57 10.63
C ASN A 11 -18.97 15.39 10.50
N GLU A 12 -19.07 14.45 11.44
CA GLU A 12 -18.14 13.32 11.53
C GLU A 12 -18.16 12.44 10.27
N SER A 13 -19.32 12.29 9.64
CA SER A 13 -19.48 11.55 8.38
C SER A 13 -18.73 12.17 7.20
N THR A 14 -18.76 13.50 7.04
CA THR A 14 -18.11 14.19 5.93
C THR A 14 -16.59 14.22 6.11
N LYS A 15 -16.12 14.35 7.36
CA LYS A 15 -14.69 14.19 7.66
C LYS A 15 -14.19 12.79 7.29
N LYS A 16 -14.97 11.75 7.61
CA LYS A 16 -14.66 10.36 7.25
C LYS A 16 -14.62 10.13 5.75
N GLU A 17 -15.61 10.61 5.02
CA GLU A 17 -15.65 10.49 3.57
C GLU A 17 -14.47 11.19 2.91
N LEU A 18 -14.16 12.43 3.34
CA LEU A 18 -13.02 13.14 2.80
C LEU A 18 -11.70 12.46 3.17
N MET A 19 -11.60 11.86 4.36
CA MET A 19 -10.41 11.11 4.75
C MET A 19 -10.19 9.88 3.86
N PHE A 20 -11.25 9.13 3.59
CA PHE A 20 -11.20 8.01 2.68
C PHE A 20 -10.78 8.45 1.27
N LEU A 21 -11.37 9.53 0.75
CA LEU A 21 -11.01 10.10 -0.55
C LEU A 21 -9.56 10.59 -0.57
N TYR A 22 -9.09 11.20 0.51
CA TYR A 22 -7.71 11.67 0.66
C TYR A 22 -6.73 10.49 0.61
N HIS A 23 -6.93 9.45 1.41
CA HIS A 23 -6.05 8.29 1.38
C HIS A 23 -6.09 7.56 0.03
N ARG A 24 -7.26 7.46 -0.60
CA ARG A 24 -7.37 6.89 -1.96
C ARG A 24 -6.60 7.73 -2.98
N PHE A 25 -6.76 9.05 -2.95
CA PHE A 25 -6.06 9.96 -3.84
C PHE A 25 -4.55 9.90 -3.62
N MET A 26 -4.09 9.92 -2.38
CA MET A 26 -2.66 9.80 -2.04
C MET A 26 -2.10 8.44 -2.47
N ALA A 27 -2.86 7.35 -2.34
CA ALA A 27 -2.46 6.05 -2.85
C ALA A 27 -2.27 6.06 -4.38
N SER A 28 -3.26 6.59 -5.12
CA SER A 28 -3.17 6.72 -6.58
C SER A 28 -2.06 7.68 -7.04
N LEU A 29 -1.84 8.78 -6.33
CA LEU A 29 -0.77 9.73 -6.63
C LEU A 29 0.60 9.09 -6.38
N THR A 30 0.75 8.35 -5.28
CA THR A 30 1.98 7.61 -4.97
C THR A 30 2.24 6.55 -6.04
N GLU A 31 1.22 5.81 -6.46
CA GLU A 31 1.31 4.84 -7.55
C GLU A 31 1.80 5.51 -8.84
N SER A 32 1.08 6.53 -9.34
CA SER A 32 1.40 7.20 -10.60
C SER A 32 2.77 7.90 -10.57
N SER A 33 3.13 8.54 -9.46
CA SER A 33 4.42 9.22 -9.33
C SER A 33 5.60 8.25 -9.34
N ASN A 34 5.44 7.05 -8.78
CA ASN A 34 6.51 6.06 -8.74
C ASN A 34 6.53 5.18 -10.01
N GLU A 35 5.38 4.97 -10.66
CA GLU A 35 5.27 4.30 -11.95
C GLU A 35 6.11 5.01 -13.02
N ALA A 36 6.08 6.35 -13.06
CA ALA A 36 6.93 7.16 -13.93
C ALA A 36 8.44 6.94 -13.69
N ALA A 37 8.83 6.53 -12.49
CA ALA A 37 10.21 6.19 -12.12
C ALA A 37 10.52 4.68 -12.24
N GLY A 38 9.57 3.86 -12.71
CA GLY A 38 9.71 2.41 -12.81
C GLY A 38 9.74 1.69 -11.45
N LYS A 39 9.29 2.35 -10.39
CA LYS A 39 9.29 1.84 -9.01
C LYS A 39 7.86 1.67 -8.51
N THR A 40 7.62 0.67 -7.69
CA THR A 40 6.37 0.52 -6.95
C THR A 40 6.63 0.84 -5.48
N THR A 41 6.00 1.89 -5.00
CA THR A 41 6.02 2.28 -3.59
C THR A 41 4.62 2.10 -3.02
N LEU A 42 4.49 1.26 -2.00
CA LEU A 42 3.26 1.04 -1.27
C LEU A 42 2.95 2.31 -0.48
N TYR A 43 1.78 2.89 -0.74
CA TYR A 43 1.31 4.02 0.04
C TYR A 43 1.07 3.60 1.48
N LEU A 44 1.78 4.23 2.41
CA LEU A 44 1.52 4.16 3.83
C LEU A 44 0.70 5.39 4.20
N PRO A 45 -0.54 5.23 4.68
CA PRO A 45 -1.24 6.33 5.32
C PRO A 45 -0.42 6.76 6.51
N VAL A 46 -0.25 8.06 6.65
CA VAL A 46 0.42 8.63 7.81
C VAL A 46 -0.35 8.17 9.05
N LEU A 47 0.25 7.25 9.81
CA LEU A 47 -0.21 6.84 11.14
C LEU A 47 0.06 8.05 12.03
N ASN A 48 -0.79 9.09 11.99
CA ASN A 48 -0.52 10.43 12.58
C ASN A 48 -0.48 10.44 14.12
N ASN A 49 -0.24 9.31 14.75
CA ASN A 49 0.12 9.28 16.16
C ASN A 49 1.62 8.99 16.20
N ASP A 50 2.40 9.97 16.64
CA ASP A 50 3.73 9.74 17.17
C ASP A 50 3.60 9.82 18.70
N PRO A 51 3.70 8.70 19.44
CA PRO A 51 3.94 7.33 18.96
C PRO A 51 2.69 6.67 18.34
N PRO A 52 2.88 5.69 17.42
CA PRO A 52 1.79 4.94 16.82
C PRO A 52 0.91 4.32 17.90
N PRO A 53 -0.42 4.26 17.71
CA PRO A 53 -1.29 3.72 18.74
C PRO A 53 -0.89 2.26 18.98
N ASP A 54 -0.88 1.87 20.26
CA ASP A 54 -0.61 0.48 20.64
C ASP A 54 -1.52 -0.46 19.86
N ALA A 55 -0.98 -1.61 19.46
CA ALA A 55 -1.72 -2.55 18.61
C ALA A 55 -3.05 -3.01 19.26
N GLU A 56 -3.16 -2.92 20.59
CA GLU A 56 -4.39 -3.25 21.32
C GLU A 56 -5.46 -2.18 21.21
N SER A 57 -5.13 -0.91 21.48
CA SER A 57 -6.08 0.19 21.36
C SER A 57 -6.53 0.38 19.91
N ALA A 58 -5.60 0.25 18.96
CA ALA A 58 -5.88 0.32 17.54
C ALA A 58 -6.77 -0.84 17.05
N SER A 59 -6.69 -2.03 17.65
CA SER A 59 -7.53 -3.18 17.27
C SER A 59 -8.97 -3.07 17.75
N LEU A 60 -9.24 -2.27 18.78
CA LEU A 60 -10.58 -2.03 19.33
C LEU A 60 -11.35 -0.97 18.53
N ASP A 61 -10.65 -0.09 17.82
CA ASP A 61 -11.25 0.89 16.93
C ASP A 61 -11.62 0.24 15.58
N ARG A 62 -12.92 -0.10 15.45
CA ARG A 62 -13.45 -0.71 14.23
C ARG A 62 -13.25 0.16 12.99
N GLU A 63 -13.30 1.48 13.13
CA GLU A 63 -13.18 2.39 11.99
C GLU A 63 -11.74 2.42 11.50
N TRP A 64 -10.80 2.44 12.44
CA TRP A 64 -9.38 2.34 12.14
C TRP A 64 -9.01 1.01 11.49
N VAL A 65 -9.52 -0.11 12.03
CA VAL A 65 -9.33 -1.44 11.45
C VAL A 65 -9.85 -1.49 10.01
N GLN A 66 -11.05 -0.98 9.73
CA GLN A 66 -11.62 -0.96 8.36
C GLN A 66 -10.76 -0.16 7.38
N GLN A 67 -10.18 0.96 7.81
CA GLN A 67 -9.25 1.72 6.98
C GLN A 67 -8.01 0.89 6.65
N LEU A 68 -7.38 0.28 7.66
CA LEU A 68 -6.22 -0.60 7.49
C LEU A 68 -6.52 -1.79 6.57
N GLU A 69 -7.70 -2.38 6.66
CA GLU A 69 -8.15 -3.43 5.75
C GLU A 69 -8.22 -2.95 4.29
N ALA A 70 -8.82 -1.78 4.05
CA ALA A 70 -8.90 -1.20 2.72
C ALA A 70 -7.51 -0.95 2.10
N ILE A 71 -6.55 -0.54 2.93
CA ILE A 71 -5.16 -0.32 2.53
C ILE A 71 -4.47 -1.65 2.20
N VAL A 72 -4.62 -2.68 3.04
CA VAL A 72 -4.06 -4.01 2.78
C VAL A 72 -4.63 -4.64 1.51
N ILE A 73 -5.93 -4.47 1.26
CA ILE A 73 -6.57 -4.89 0.01
C ILE A 73 -5.95 -4.15 -1.18
N HIS A 74 -5.73 -2.85 -1.05
CA HIS A 74 -5.10 -2.04 -2.10
C HIS A 74 -3.67 -2.51 -2.37
N TRP A 75 -2.84 -2.72 -1.35
CA TRP A 75 -1.48 -3.26 -1.50
C TRP A 75 -1.49 -4.62 -2.19
N THR A 76 -2.36 -5.53 -1.76
CA THR A 76 -2.49 -6.87 -2.36
C THR A 76 -2.82 -6.77 -3.85
N ARG A 77 -3.74 -5.89 -4.24
CA ARG A 77 -4.09 -5.66 -5.65
C ARG A 77 -2.94 -5.05 -6.42
N GLN A 78 -2.24 -4.06 -5.86
CA GLN A 78 -1.11 -3.41 -6.49
C GLN A 78 0.04 -4.40 -6.74
N ILE A 79 0.38 -5.21 -5.74
CA ILE A 79 1.42 -6.25 -5.87
C ILE A 79 1.01 -7.29 -6.92
N LYS A 80 -0.25 -7.74 -6.91
CA LYS A 80 -0.76 -8.66 -7.94
C LYS A 80 -0.67 -8.06 -9.34
N ARG A 81 -1.00 -6.78 -9.51
CA ARG A 81 -0.83 -6.08 -10.80
C ARG A 81 0.64 -6.05 -11.21
N VAL A 82 1.56 -5.68 -10.32
CA VAL A 82 2.99 -5.67 -10.63
C VAL A 82 3.49 -7.07 -11.02
N LEU A 83 3.08 -8.11 -10.30
CA LEU A 83 3.42 -9.51 -10.62
C LEU A 83 2.84 -9.97 -11.96
N ASN A 84 1.60 -9.57 -12.25
CA ASN A 84 0.87 -9.91 -13.48
C ASN A 84 1.15 -8.99 -14.66
N ASN A 85 1.85 -7.86 -14.50
CA ASN A 85 2.37 -7.00 -15.57
C ASN A 85 3.48 -7.74 -16.37
N GLN A 86 3.17 -8.93 -16.84
CA GLN A 86 3.87 -9.63 -17.90
C GLN A 86 3.43 -9.10 -19.28
N ASP A 87 2.43 -8.23 -19.36
CA ASP A 87 1.94 -7.65 -20.62
C ASP A 87 2.95 -6.70 -21.28
N ASP A 88 3.96 -6.21 -20.55
CA ASP A 88 5.14 -5.54 -21.14
C ASP A 88 5.98 -6.49 -22.02
N LYS A 89 5.74 -7.82 -21.97
CA LYS A 89 6.36 -8.78 -22.89
C LYS A 89 6.06 -8.46 -24.36
N PHE A 90 4.94 -7.81 -24.64
CA PHE A 90 4.59 -7.43 -26.01
C PHE A 90 5.58 -6.42 -26.62
N ASP A 91 6.21 -5.58 -25.79
CA ASP A 91 7.24 -4.62 -26.22
C ASP A 91 8.65 -5.25 -26.26
N LEU A 92 8.85 -6.35 -25.51
CA LEU A 92 10.10 -7.12 -25.48
C LEU A 92 10.30 -7.99 -26.73
N ASP A 93 9.24 -8.58 -27.28
CA ASP A 93 9.32 -9.35 -28.54
C ASP A 93 9.75 -8.49 -29.74
N LEU A 94 9.59 -7.16 -29.65
CA LEU A 94 10.04 -6.17 -30.63
C LEU A 94 11.40 -5.55 -30.30
N SER A 95 11.97 -5.85 -29.13
CA SER A 95 13.17 -5.23 -28.58
C SER A 95 14.37 -6.16 -28.63
N GLY A 96 15.58 -5.61 -28.85
CA GLY A 96 16.80 -6.41 -28.92
C GLY A 96 17.22 -7.00 -27.57
N PRO A 97 18.12 -8.01 -27.54
CA PRO A 97 18.53 -8.73 -26.32
C PRO A 97 19.04 -7.85 -25.17
N MET A 98 19.61 -6.69 -25.49
CA MET A 98 20.09 -5.73 -24.49
C MET A 98 18.94 -5.07 -23.71
N GLU A 99 17.82 -4.79 -24.38
CA GLU A 99 16.65 -4.20 -23.74
C GLU A 99 15.94 -5.22 -22.84
N GLU A 100 15.95 -6.50 -23.22
CA GLU A 100 15.48 -7.58 -22.33
C GLU A 100 16.26 -7.61 -21.01
N ILE A 101 17.60 -7.55 -21.06
CA ILE A 101 18.44 -7.54 -19.86
C ILE A 101 18.11 -6.34 -18.97
N LYS A 102 17.96 -5.15 -19.55
CA LYS A 102 17.60 -3.93 -18.80
C LYS A 102 16.21 -4.03 -18.20
N PHE A 103 15.25 -4.59 -18.91
CA PHE A 103 13.90 -4.82 -18.42
C PHE A 103 13.89 -5.74 -17.21
N TRP A 104 14.52 -6.92 -17.33
CA TRP A 104 14.55 -7.90 -16.23
C TRP A 104 15.31 -7.38 -15.02
N ARG A 105 16.38 -6.58 -15.23
CA ARG A 105 17.09 -5.91 -14.12
C ARG A 105 16.19 -4.92 -13.38
N ARG A 106 15.53 -4.00 -14.10
CA ARG A 106 14.60 -3.03 -13.50
C ARG A 106 13.47 -3.74 -12.75
N ARG A 107 12.92 -4.82 -13.32
CA ARG A 107 11.87 -5.61 -12.70
C ARG A 107 12.34 -6.30 -11.42
N ALA A 108 13.53 -6.89 -11.42
CA ALA A 108 14.12 -7.51 -10.24
C ALA A 108 14.35 -6.48 -9.12
N GLU A 109 14.90 -5.31 -9.45
CA GLU A 109 15.09 -4.21 -8.50
C GLU A 109 13.76 -3.72 -7.91
N ASN A 110 12.73 -3.57 -8.75
CA ASN A 110 11.41 -3.15 -8.29
C ASN A 110 10.79 -4.18 -7.33
N LEU A 111 10.78 -5.46 -7.70
CA LEU A 111 10.25 -6.54 -6.86
C LEU A 111 11.01 -6.67 -5.53
N ALA A 112 12.33 -6.52 -5.54
CA ALA A 112 13.14 -6.47 -4.33
C ALA A 112 12.78 -5.25 -3.45
N GLY A 113 12.50 -4.10 -4.06
CA GLY A 113 12.02 -2.90 -3.38
C GLY A 113 10.68 -3.12 -2.68
N ILE A 114 9.72 -3.75 -3.36
CA ILE A 114 8.40 -4.11 -2.80
C ILE A 114 8.56 -5.07 -1.63
N SER A 115 9.38 -6.11 -1.78
CA SER A 115 9.66 -7.07 -0.70
C SER A 115 10.22 -6.38 0.55
N LYS A 116 11.18 -5.45 0.40
CA LYS A 116 11.70 -4.65 1.51
C LYS A 116 10.63 -3.78 2.17
N GLN A 117 9.72 -3.18 1.40
CA GLN A 117 8.63 -2.38 1.93
C GLN A 117 7.65 -3.23 2.75
N LEU A 118 7.33 -4.44 2.29
CA LEU A 118 6.48 -5.39 3.02
C LEU A 118 7.10 -5.85 4.36
N LEU A 119 8.43 -5.83 4.46
CA LEU A 119 9.18 -6.17 5.67
C LEU A 119 9.43 -4.96 6.59
N SER A 120 9.00 -3.76 6.21
CA SER A 120 9.17 -2.55 7.02
C SER A 120 8.42 -2.64 8.36
N ASN A 121 8.90 -1.90 9.36
CA ASN A 121 8.30 -1.89 10.69
C ASN A 121 6.85 -1.36 10.66
N ASP A 122 6.55 -0.39 9.78
CA ASP A 122 5.23 0.19 9.64
C ASP A 122 4.21 -0.83 9.11
N VAL A 123 4.57 -1.58 8.07
CA VAL A 123 3.74 -2.66 7.54
C VAL A 123 3.58 -3.78 8.57
N ARG A 124 4.65 -4.12 9.31
CA ARG A 124 4.59 -5.12 10.39
C ARG A 124 3.64 -4.68 11.50
N HIS A 125 3.62 -3.40 11.86
CA HIS A 125 2.70 -2.84 12.85
C HIS A 125 1.25 -2.96 12.40
N ILE A 126 0.96 -2.58 11.15
CA ILE A 126 -0.38 -2.70 10.56
C ILE A 126 -0.85 -4.15 10.53
N VAL A 127 0.04 -5.08 10.13
CA VAL A 127 -0.26 -6.52 10.17
C VAL A 127 -0.52 -6.99 11.60
N SER A 128 0.21 -6.50 12.60
CA SER A 128 -0.01 -6.85 14.01
C SER A 128 -1.39 -6.40 14.50
N ILE A 129 -1.81 -5.17 14.18
CA ILE A 129 -3.14 -4.65 14.52
C ILE A 129 -4.24 -5.52 13.90
N LEU A 130 -4.12 -5.82 12.60
CA LEU A 130 -5.10 -6.61 11.86
C LEU A 130 -5.15 -8.07 12.31
N LYS A 131 -4.04 -8.64 12.79
CA LYS A 131 -4.02 -9.97 13.40
C LYS A 131 -4.80 -9.98 14.71
N LYS A 132 -4.62 -8.96 15.56
CA LYS A 132 -5.34 -8.82 16.82
C LYS A 132 -6.85 -8.59 16.60
N SER A 133 -7.23 -7.92 15.52
CA SER A 133 -8.65 -7.71 15.16
C SER A 133 -9.29 -8.88 14.41
N ASN A 134 -8.61 -10.02 14.21
CA ASN A 134 -9.06 -11.17 13.43
C ASN A 134 -9.48 -10.83 11.98
N SER A 135 -8.75 -9.95 11.31
CA SER A 135 -9.07 -9.55 9.93
C SER A 135 -8.81 -10.68 8.93
N VAL A 136 -9.81 -10.99 8.10
CA VAL A 136 -9.75 -12.01 7.04
C VAL A 136 -8.88 -11.54 5.85
N TYR A 137 -8.66 -10.23 5.72
CA TYR A 137 -7.95 -9.63 4.57
C TYR A 137 -6.43 -9.75 4.66
N LEU A 138 -5.91 -10.32 5.75
CA LEU A 138 -4.48 -10.61 5.90
C LEU A 138 -4.02 -11.83 5.10
N ALA A 139 -4.86 -12.85 4.94
CA ALA A 139 -4.46 -14.10 4.28
C ALA A 139 -3.91 -13.89 2.85
N PRO A 140 -4.51 -13.04 2.00
CA PRO A 140 -3.95 -12.72 0.68
C PRO A 140 -2.60 -12.01 0.72
N LEU A 141 -2.33 -11.21 1.75
CA LEU A 141 -1.06 -10.50 1.92
C LEU A 141 0.03 -11.45 2.44
N GLU A 142 -0.33 -12.33 3.38
CA GLU A 142 0.58 -13.36 3.91
C GLU A 142 1.02 -14.34 2.82
N ALA A 143 0.11 -14.72 1.91
CA ALA A 143 0.45 -15.54 0.75
C ALA A 143 1.48 -14.88 -0.20
N LEU A 144 1.64 -13.55 -0.15
CA LEU A 144 2.61 -12.80 -0.96
C LEU A 144 3.95 -12.60 -0.24
N ARG A 145 4.02 -12.84 1.08
CA ARG A 145 5.28 -12.84 1.85
C ARG A 145 5.92 -14.20 1.71
N ILE A 146 6.90 -14.29 0.81
CA ILE A 146 7.82 -15.44 0.74
C ILE A 146 8.72 -15.36 1.99
N GLU A 147 8.76 -16.43 2.78
CA GLU A 147 9.68 -16.60 3.93
C GLU A 147 11.14 -16.72 3.50
#